data_AF-A0A0G0FM46-F1
#
_entry.id   AF-A0A0G0FM46-F1
#
_cell.length_a   1.000
_cell.length_b   1.000
_cell.length_c   1.000
_cell.angle_alpha   90.00
_cell.angle_beta   90.00
_cell.angle_gamma   90.00
#
_symmetry.space_group_name_H-M   'P 1'
#
loop_
_entity.id
_entity.type
_entity.pdbx_description
1 polymer ?
#
loop_
_entity_poly.entity_id
_entity_poly.type
_entity_poly.pdbx_seq_one_letter_code
_entity_poly.pdbx_strand_id
1 'polypeptide(L)'
;IDITNALYSFCHQLLFSSSYKVVNQAPNSSLFAISFYTLLLSQNVFNVASLRTIPLYRAASTSSFLFTIITSFFLYNVVFALNLPFYWNGVVVAFLSFLLIIQVLWSVKMEKITGQIITYSLILGLLIGEGAVALSFWPVAPTIWSLALSTYLYILLGVVNDYLRDRLNKRHLREYIFVAATVLTFSFLVTSWSG
;
A
#
# COMPACT_ATOMS: atom_id res chain seq x y z
N ILE A 1 2.28 -16.87 -17.63
CA ILE A 1 2.77 -17.27 -16.30
C ILE A 1 1.89 -18.41 -15.85
N ASP A 2 2.36 -19.65 -16.05
CA ASP A 2 1.55 -20.86 -15.83
C ASP A 2 1.39 -21.13 -14.33
N ILE A 3 0.19 -20.82 -13.85
CA ILE A 3 -0.26 -21.01 -12.46
C ILE A 3 -0.10 -22.47 -12.02
N THR A 4 -0.18 -23.42 -12.96
CA THR A 4 0.01 -24.85 -12.77
C THR A 4 1.41 -25.23 -12.30
N ASN A 5 2.46 -24.57 -12.81
CA ASN A 5 3.85 -24.89 -12.43
C ASN A 5 4.20 -24.35 -11.04
N ALA A 6 3.64 -23.20 -10.65
CA ALA A 6 3.79 -22.66 -9.31
C ALA A 6 3.09 -23.55 -8.25
N LEU A 7 1.91 -24.08 -8.58
CA LEU A 7 1.18 -25.03 -7.73
C LEU A 7 1.91 -26.38 -7.60
N TYR A 8 2.55 -26.87 -8.67
CA TYR A 8 3.30 -28.14 -8.63
C TYR A 8 4.56 -28.05 -7.77
N SER A 9 5.32 -26.94 -7.90
CA SER A 9 6.49 -26.67 -7.07
C SER A 9 6.13 -26.53 -5.59
N PHE A 10 4.99 -25.91 -5.30
CA PHE A 10 4.44 -25.78 -3.94
C PHE A 10 4.03 -27.12 -3.33
N CYS A 11 3.39 -28.01 -4.11
CA CYS A 11 2.97 -29.33 -3.65
C CYS A 11 4.18 -30.23 -3.33
N HIS A 12 5.24 -30.19 -4.16
CA HIS A 12 6.47 -30.95 -3.95
C HIS A 12 7.24 -30.48 -2.70
N GLN A 13 7.21 -29.19 -2.38
CA GLN A 13 7.89 -28.63 -1.21
C GLN A 13 7.14 -28.94 0.10
N LEU A 14 5.83 -29.14 0.03
CA LEU A 14 4.96 -29.54 1.14
C LEU A 14 5.14 -31.02 1.53
N LEU A 15 5.37 -31.90 0.56
CA LEU A 15 5.50 -33.34 0.77
C LEU A 15 6.81 -33.78 1.47
N PHE A 16 7.85 -32.94 1.47
CA PHE A 16 9.18 -33.29 1.99
C PHE A 16 9.61 -32.59 3.30
N SER A 17 8.73 -31.79 3.93
CA SER A 17 9.07 -31.10 5.19
C SER A 17 8.42 -31.77 6.41
N SER A 18 9.16 -31.83 7.52
CA SER A 18 8.75 -32.49 8.76
C SER A 18 7.39 -31.97 9.28
N SER A 19 6.51 -32.85 9.76
CA SER A 19 5.08 -32.58 10.03
C SER A 19 4.80 -31.33 10.86
N TYR A 20 5.69 -30.94 11.78
CA TYR A 20 5.55 -29.71 12.59
C TYR A 20 5.80 -28.41 11.81
N LYS A 21 6.66 -28.43 10.78
CA LYS A 21 6.92 -27.27 9.91
C LYS A 21 5.74 -27.01 8.97
N VAL A 22 5.13 -28.08 8.47
CA VAL A 22 3.97 -28.00 7.56
C VAL A 22 2.77 -27.33 8.24
N VAL A 23 2.47 -27.72 9.49
CA VAL A 23 1.34 -27.18 10.25
C VAL A 23 1.54 -25.70 10.58
N ASN A 24 2.74 -25.30 11.00
CA ASN A 24 3.02 -23.88 11.31
C ASN A 24 3.15 -23.00 10.05
N GLN A 25 3.55 -23.56 8.91
CA GLN A 25 3.70 -22.82 7.65
C GLN A 25 2.39 -22.73 6.85
N ALA A 26 1.44 -23.65 7.07
CA ALA A 26 0.17 -23.70 6.34
C ALA A 26 -0.66 -22.40 6.42
N PRO A 27 -0.79 -21.71 7.57
CA PRO A 27 -1.52 -20.44 7.64
C PRO A 27 -0.87 -19.33 6.79
N ASN A 28 0.45 -19.18 6.89
CA ASN A 28 1.18 -18.14 6.17
C ASN A 28 1.13 -18.37 4.65
N SER A 29 1.32 -19.62 4.23
CA SER A 29 1.26 -19.97 2.80
C SER A 29 -0.15 -19.79 2.23
N SER A 30 -1.20 -20.09 2.99
CA SER A 30 -2.58 -19.89 2.56
C SER A 30 -2.92 -18.41 2.41
N LEU A 31 -2.53 -17.57 3.38
CA LEU A 31 -2.69 -16.11 3.31
C LEU A 31 -1.96 -15.51 2.11
N PHE A 32 -0.74 -15.98 1.85
CA PHE A 32 0.03 -15.55 0.68
C PHE A 32 -0.67 -15.96 -0.63
N ALA A 33 -1.11 -17.22 -0.75
CA ALA A 33 -1.79 -17.72 -1.93
C ALA A 33 -3.08 -16.95 -2.23
N ILE A 34 -3.90 -16.66 -1.20
CA ILE A 34 -5.13 -15.87 -1.33
C ILE A 34 -4.81 -14.44 -1.79
N SER A 35 -3.83 -13.79 -1.16
CA SER A 35 -3.43 -12.43 -1.50
C SER A 35 -2.93 -12.33 -2.94
N PHE A 36 -2.07 -13.25 -3.33
CA PHE A 36 -1.51 -13.34 -4.68
C PHE A 36 -2.58 -13.64 -5.73
N TYR A 37 -3.48 -14.59 -5.47
CA TYR A 37 -4.60 -14.90 -6.36
C TYR A 37 -5.50 -13.69 -6.57
N THR A 38 -5.80 -12.95 -5.49
CA THR A 38 -6.64 -11.74 -5.55
C THR A 38 -5.97 -10.63 -6.37
N LEU A 39 -4.64 -10.46 -6.27
CA LEU A 39 -3.89 -9.52 -7.10
C LEU A 39 -3.92 -9.89 -8.59
N LEU A 40 -3.69 -11.16 -8.92
CA LEU A 40 -3.76 -11.65 -10.31
C LEU A 40 -5.16 -11.49 -10.90
N LEU A 41 -6.20 -11.81 -10.12
CA LEU A 41 -7.58 -11.62 -10.54
C LEU A 41 -7.89 -10.14 -10.78
N SER A 42 -7.45 -9.25 -9.89
CA SER A 42 -7.63 -7.79 -10.05
C SER A 42 -6.98 -7.30 -11.34
N GLN A 43 -5.75 -7.73 -11.63
CA GLN A 43 -5.05 -7.36 -12.86
C GLN A 43 -5.74 -7.90 -14.13
N ASN A 44 -6.31 -9.11 -14.06
CA ASN A 44 -7.10 -9.65 -15.16
C ASN A 44 -8.36 -8.80 -15.41
N VAL A 45 -9.10 -8.46 -14.35
CA VAL A 45 -10.27 -7.58 -14.42
C VAL A 45 -9.90 -6.21 -15.00
N PHE A 46 -8.75 -5.66 -14.62
CA PHE A 46 -8.21 -4.41 -15.15
C PHE A 46 -7.91 -4.47 -16.65
N ASN A 47 -7.33 -5.57 -17.11
CA ASN A 47 -7.07 -5.79 -18.53
C ASN A 47 -8.39 -5.82 -19.34
N VAL A 48 -9.41 -6.53 -18.85
CA VAL A 48 -10.72 -6.58 -19.52
C VAL A 48 -11.45 -5.23 -19.45
N ALA A 49 -11.36 -4.54 -18.31
CA ALA A 49 -12.00 -3.24 -18.09
C ALA A 49 -11.47 -2.13 -19.00
N SER A 50 -10.21 -2.24 -19.48
CA SER A 50 -9.62 -1.31 -20.44
C SER A 50 -10.35 -1.30 -21.80
N LEU A 51 -11.02 -2.39 -22.16
CA LEU A 51 -11.75 -2.54 -23.42
C LEU A 51 -13.25 -2.26 -23.26
N ARG A 52 -13.84 -2.63 -22.11
CA ARG A 52 -15.27 -2.49 -21.84
C ARG A 52 -15.51 -2.24 -20.35
N THR A 53 -16.42 -1.33 -20.01
CA THR A 53 -16.77 -1.05 -18.61
C THR A 53 -17.57 -2.20 -18.00
N ILE A 54 -17.01 -2.89 -17.00
CA ILE A 54 -17.65 -4.01 -16.29
C ILE A 54 -17.84 -3.65 -14.81
N PRO A 55 -18.99 -3.95 -14.17
CA PRO A 55 -19.25 -3.61 -12.76
C PRO A 55 -18.24 -4.17 -11.76
N LEU A 56 -17.56 -5.26 -12.11
CA LEU A 56 -16.52 -5.92 -11.32
C LEU A 56 -15.25 -5.06 -11.13
N TYR A 57 -15.05 -4.04 -11.98
CA TYR A 57 -13.96 -3.07 -11.88
C TYR A 57 -13.90 -2.40 -10.50
N ARG A 58 -15.06 -2.02 -9.94
CA ARG A 58 -15.11 -1.31 -8.65
C ARG A 58 -14.51 -2.17 -7.54
N ALA A 59 -14.87 -3.45 -7.49
CA ALA A 59 -14.36 -4.39 -6.50
C ALA A 59 -12.84 -4.61 -6.65
N ALA A 60 -12.36 -4.80 -7.89
CA ALA A 60 -10.93 -4.95 -8.17
C ALA A 60 -10.14 -3.71 -7.76
N SER A 61 -10.64 -2.50 -8.07
CA SER A 61 -9.96 -1.24 -7.72
C SER A 61 -9.82 -1.05 -6.21
N THR A 62 -10.86 -1.39 -5.44
CA THR A 62 -10.81 -1.36 -3.97
C THR A 62 -9.82 -2.39 -3.42
N SER A 63 -9.79 -3.60 -3.97
CA SER A 63 -8.85 -4.64 -3.54
C SER A 63 -7.40 -4.21 -3.77
N SER A 64 -7.05 -3.71 -4.95
CA SER A 64 -5.69 -3.21 -5.25
C SER A 64 -5.29 -2.03 -4.36
N PHE A 65 -6.24 -1.13 -4.06
CA PHE A 65 -6.02 -0.02 -3.13
C PHE A 65 -5.71 -0.52 -1.71
N LEU A 66 -6.48 -1.49 -1.19
CA LEU A 66 -6.22 -2.10 0.11
C LEU A 66 -4.86 -2.78 0.17
N PHE A 67 -4.50 -3.57 -0.85
CA PHE A 67 -3.17 -4.20 -0.93
C PHE A 67 -2.05 -3.17 -0.99
N THR A 68 -2.25 -2.02 -1.62
CA THR A 68 -1.26 -0.94 -1.66
C THR A 68 -0.98 -0.39 -0.27
N ILE A 69 -2.03 -0.13 0.53
CA ILE A 69 -1.88 0.38 1.91
C ILE A 69 -1.17 -0.65 2.78
N ILE A 70 -1.61 -1.91 2.73
CA ILE A 70 -0.99 -3.01 3.50
C ILE A 70 0.48 -3.16 3.13
N THR A 71 0.80 -3.17 1.83
CA THR A 71 2.18 -3.26 1.34
C THR A 71 3.00 -2.06 1.78
N SER A 72 2.44 -0.85 1.71
CA SER A 72 3.12 0.37 2.15
C SER A 72 3.49 0.31 3.63
N PHE A 73 2.57 -0.16 4.49
CA PHE A 73 2.81 -0.33 5.92
C PHE A 73 4.00 -1.24 6.20
N PHE A 74 4.05 -2.42 5.56
CA PHE A 74 5.17 -3.36 5.73
C PHE A 74 6.49 -2.77 5.19
N LEU A 75 6.46 -2.12 4.03
CA LEU A 75 7.65 -1.50 3.45
C LEU A 75 8.22 -0.40 4.34
N TYR A 76 7.37 0.50 4.84
CA TYR A 76 7.80 1.56 5.75
C TYR A 76 8.32 1.00 7.07
N ASN A 77 7.70 -0.07 7.59
CA ASN A 77 8.18 -0.72 8.80
C ASN A 77 9.61 -1.25 8.63
N VAL A 78 9.88 -1.91 7.50
CA VAL A 78 11.24 -2.39 7.17
C VAL A 78 12.21 -1.22 7.02
N VAL A 79 11.84 -0.15 6.31
CA VAL A 79 12.71 1.03 6.13
C VAL A 79 13.11 1.64 7.47
N PHE A 80 12.16 1.82 8.39
CA PHE A 80 12.46 2.38 9.70
C PHE A 80 13.16 1.39 10.63
N ALA A 81 12.92 0.09 10.49
CA ALA A 81 13.66 -0.95 11.21
C ALA A 81 15.15 -1.01 10.82
N LEU A 82 15.51 -0.56 9.61
CA LEU A 82 16.90 -0.45 9.17
C LEU A 82 17.69 0.67 9.87
N ASN A 83 17.03 1.56 10.64
CA ASN A 83 17.66 2.66 11.37
C ASN A 83 18.60 3.51 10.49
N LEU A 84 18.19 3.77 9.24
CA LEU A 84 18.92 4.63 8.32
C LEU A 84 18.88 6.09 8.81
N PRO A 85 19.87 6.92 8.42
CA PRO A 85 19.82 8.34 8.76
C PRO A 85 18.64 9.03 8.05
N PHE A 86 18.19 10.15 8.63
CA PHE A 86 16.94 10.83 8.26
C PHE A 86 16.82 11.15 6.75
N TYR A 87 17.93 11.52 6.10
CA TYR A 87 17.94 11.85 4.67
C TYR A 87 17.70 10.61 3.79
N TRP A 88 18.25 9.44 4.18
CA TRP A 88 17.99 8.18 3.49
C TRP A 88 16.57 7.68 3.71
N ASN A 89 16.01 7.86 4.92
CA ASN A 89 14.61 7.52 5.19
C ASN A 89 13.67 8.27 4.24
N GLY A 90 13.84 9.59 4.12
CA GLY A 90 13.02 10.40 3.21
C GLY A 90 13.10 9.96 1.75
N VAL A 91 14.32 9.75 1.24
CA VAL A 91 14.54 9.35 -0.16
C VAL A 91 13.97 7.97 -0.46
N VAL A 92 14.24 6.97 0.40
CA VAL A 92 13.76 5.61 0.21
C VAL A 92 12.24 5.55 0.29
N VAL A 93 11.65 6.23 1.28
CA VAL A 93 10.20 6.34 1.40
C VAL A 93 9.59 7.01 0.18
N ALA A 94 10.14 8.13 -0.29
CA ALA A 94 9.61 8.84 -1.45
C ALA A 94 9.63 7.94 -2.70
N PHE A 95 10.72 7.21 -2.91
CA PHE A 95 10.88 6.30 -4.03
C PHE A 95 9.90 5.12 -3.97
N LEU A 96 9.78 4.46 -2.82
CA LEU A 96 8.83 3.36 -2.63
C LEU A 96 7.38 3.83 -2.80
N SER A 97 7.06 4.99 -2.23
CA SER A 97 5.73 5.58 -2.33
C SER A 97 5.40 5.93 -3.78
N PHE A 98 6.34 6.55 -4.51
CA PHE A 98 6.19 6.84 -5.93
C PHE A 98 5.83 5.59 -6.74
N LEU A 99 6.55 4.48 -6.53
CA LEU A 99 6.32 3.21 -7.23
C LEU A 99 4.94 2.60 -6.90
N LEU A 100 4.49 2.73 -5.65
CA LEU A 100 3.16 2.27 -5.26
C LEU A 100 2.04 3.17 -5.82
N ILE A 101 2.23 4.49 -5.78
CA ILE A 101 1.23 5.46 -6.21
C ILE A 101 1.02 5.36 -7.72
N ILE A 102 2.08 5.23 -8.52
CA ILE A 102 1.95 5.14 -9.97
C ILE A 102 1.13 3.91 -10.40
N GLN A 103 1.33 2.77 -9.71
CA GLN A 103 0.56 1.54 -9.95
C GLN A 103 -0.94 1.77 -9.71
N VAL A 104 -1.30 2.47 -8.63
CA VAL A 104 -2.71 2.72 -8.30
C VAL A 104 -3.35 3.74 -9.23
N LEU A 105 -2.69 4.88 -9.47
CA LEU A 105 -3.24 5.93 -10.35
C LEU A 105 -3.41 5.42 -11.78
N TRP A 106 -2.52 4.54 -12.26
CA TRP A 106 -2.65 3.90 -13.56
C TRP A 106 -3.92 3.05 -13.66
N SER A 107 -4.26 2.30 -12.60
CA SER A 107 -5.50 1.50 -12.53
C SER A 107 -6.79 2.35 -12.57
N VAL A 108 -6.72 3.65 -12.25
CA VAL A 108 -7.91 4.52 -12.29
C VAL A 108 -8.31 4.86 -13.72
N LYS A 109 -7.36 5.30 -14.55
CA LYS A 109 -7.66 5.77 -15.90
C LYS A 109 -7.56 4.69 -16.98
N MET A 110 -6.88 3.56 -16.72
CA MET A 110 -6.77 2.40 -17.62
C MET A 110 -6.37 2.69 -19.08
N GLU A 111 -5.90 3.90 -19.34
CA GLU A 111 -5.32 4.36 -20.60
C GLU A 111 -3.80 4.48 -20.45
N LYS A 112 -3.13 4.88 -21.55
CA LYS A 112 -1.68 5.13 -21.58
C LYS A 112 -1.24 5.99 -20.40
N ILE A 113 -0.05 5.69 -19.88
CA ILE A 113 0.60 6.50 -18.85
C ILE A 113 0.72 7.92 -19.39
N THR A 114 -0.13 8.81 -18.87
CA THR A 114 -0.15 10.22 -19.23
C THR A 114 0.85 10.95 -18.36
N GLY A 115 1.55 11.96 -18.89
CA GLY A 115 2.52 12.75 -18.11
C GLY A 115 1.95 13.31 -16.80
N GLN A 116 0.66 13.66 -16.77
CA GLN A 116 -0.05 14.09 -15.55
C GLN A 116 -0.02 13.04 -14.43
N ILE A 117 -0.19 11.75 -14.76
CA ILE A 117 -0.16 10.66 -13.76
C ILE A 117 1.22 10.60 -13.10
N ILE A 118 2.28 10.68 -13.90
CA ILE A 118 3.65 10.66 -13.40
C ILE A 118 3.91 11.86 -12.49
N THR A 119 3.48 13.05 -12.90
CA THR A 119 3.63 14.27 -12.09
C THR A 119 2.89 14.17 -10.76
N TYR A 120 1.64 13.69 -10.76
CA TYR A 120 0.90 13.47 -9.52
C TYR A 120 1.56 12.42 -8.63
N SER A 121 2.00 11.29 -9.19
CA SER A 121 2.72 10.26 -8.44
C SER A 121 4.02 10.80 -7.83
N LEU A 122 4.75 11.65 -8.56
CA LEU A 122 6.00 12.24 -8.10
C LEU A 122 5.74 13.23 -6.94
N ILE A 123 4.78 14.13 -7.10
CA ILE A 123 4.40 15.10 -6.06
C ILE A 123 3.93 14.38 -4.80
N LEU A 124 3.05 13.38 -4.93
CA LEU A 124 2.56 12.60 -3.80
C LEU A 124 3.68 11.80 -3.13
N GLY A 125 4.58 11.19 -3.91
CA GLY A 125 5.73 10.48 -3.37
C GLY A 125 6.65 11.39 -2.57
N LEU A 126 6.91 12.60 -3.07
CA LEU A 126 7.71 13.61 -2.36
C LEU A 126 7.04 14.06 -1.06
N LEU A 127 5.73 14.35 -1.07
CA LEU A 127 4.99 14.72 0.15
C LEU A 127 5.10 13.63 1.23
N ILE A 128 5.01 12.36 0.85
CA ILE A 128 5.16 11.24 1.80
C ILE A 128 6.61 11.11 2.29
N GLY A 129 7.59 11.36 1.41
CA GLY A 129 9.00 11.43 1.79
C GLY A 129 9.28 12.53 2.82
N GLU A 130 8.73 13.72 2.62
CA GLU A 130 8.82 14.83 3.57
C GLU A 130 8.16 14.46 4.91
N GLY A 131 7.00 13.80 4.87
CA GLY A 131 6.34 13.26 6.06
C GLY A 131 7.22 12.25 6.81
N ALA A 132 7.97 11.41 6.11
CA ALA A 132 8.90 10.48 6.74
C ALA A 132 10.11 11.18 7.36
N VAL A 133 10.63 12.25 6.75
CA VAL A 133 11.70 13.06 7.35
C VAL A 133 11.19 13.74 8.61
N ALA A 134 9.99 14.33 8.58
CA ALA A 134 9.38 14.97 9.74
C ALA A 134 9.17 13.96 10.90
N LEU A 135 8.68 12.76 10.60
CA LEU A 135 8.51 11.69 11.59
C LEU A 135 9.84 11.15 12.12
N SER A 136 10.92 11.19 11.33
CA SER A 136 12.24 10.71 11.76
C SER A 136 12.82 11.49 12.94
N PHE A 137 12.35 12.72 13.20
CA PHE A 137 12.75 13.51 14.37
C PHE A 137 11.97 13.14 15.64
N TRP A 138 10.93 12.33 15.52
CA TRP A 138 10.04 12.01 16.63
C TRP A 138 10.37 10.63 17.22
N PRO A 139 10.93 10.52 18.43
CA PRO A 139 11.37 9.25 19.01
C PRO A 139 10.17 8.34 19.39
N VAL A 140 9.68 7.55 18.43
CA VAL A 140 8.61 6.55 18.62
C VAL A 140 9.04 5.23 18.01
N ALA A 141 8.42 4.13 18.44
CA ALA A 141 8.63 2.82 17.83
C ALA A 141 8.39 2.84 16.30
N PRO A 142 9.23 2.15 15.49
CA PRO A 142 9.10 2.09 14.03
C PRO A 142 7.70 1.68 13.53
N THR A 143 7.00 0.84 14.29
CA THR A 143 5.63 0.39 13.99
C THR A 143 4.62 1.53 14.00
N ILE A 144 4.78 2.51 14.90
CA ILE A 144 3.88 3.66 14.98
C ILE A 144 4.17 4.63 13.82
N TRP A 145 5.45 4.81 13.46
CA TRP A 145 5.82 5.58 12.29
C TRP A 145 5.25 4.98 11.00
N SER A 146 5.35 3.67 10.82
CA SER A 146 4.84 3.00 9.61
C SER A 146 3.30 3.06 9.52
N LEU A 147 2.58 2.95 10.65
CA LEU A 147 1.14 3.16 10.70
C LEU A 147 0.76 4.61 10.32
N ALA A 148 1.43 5.60 10.92
CA ALA A 148 1.16 7.01 10.63
C ALA A 148 1.41 7.33 9.16
N LEU A 149 2.52 6.86 8.60
CA LEU A 149 2.90 7.12 7.21
C LEU A 149 1.97 6.40 6.21
N SER A 150 1.57 5.16 6.50
CA SER A 150 0.58 4.43 5.68
C SER A 150 -0.80 5.10 5.69
N THR A 151 -1.18 5.70 6.81
CA THR A 151 -2.41 6.50 6.92
C THR A 151 -2.30 7.78 6.10
N TYR A 152 -1.14 8.44 6.16
CA TYR A 152 -0.86 9.62 5.35
C TYR A 152 -0.95 9.31 3.85
N LEU A 153 -0.38 8.18 3.41
CA LEU A 153 -0.54 7.66 2.05
C LEU A 153 -2.01 7.41 1.71
N TYR A 154 -2.77 6.74 2.59
CA TYR A 154 -4.20 6.46 2.38
C TYR A 154 -5.01 7.74 2.09
N ILE A 155 -4.79 8.79 2.87
CA ILE A 155 -5.50 10.07 2.72
C ILE A 155 -5.12 10.74 1.40
N LEU A 156 -3.83 10.90 1.13
CA LEU A 156 -3.34 11.56 -0.09
C LEU A 156 -3.82 10.82 -1.35
N LEU A 157 -3.63 9.50 -1.35
CA LEU A 157 -4.04 8.65 -2.46
C LEU A 157 -5.55 8.65 -2.63
N GLY A 158 -6.32 8.61 -1.55
CA GLY A 158 -7.78 8.68 -1.56
C GLY A 158 -8.31 9.97 -2.17
N VAL A 159 -7.80 11.11 -1.73
CA VAL A 159 -8.17 12.44 -2.26
C VAL A 159 -7.86 12.53 -3.76
N VAL A 160 -6.68 12.07 -4.19
CA VAL A 160 -6.30 12.12 -5.61
C VAL A 160 -7.12 11.12 -6.43
N ASN A 161 -7.42 9.93 -5.91
CA ASN A 161 -8.33 8.97 -6.58
C ASN A 161 -9.73 9.55 -6.78
N ASP A 162 -10.29 10.21 -5.77
CA ASP A 162 -11.60 10.86 -5.86
C ASP A 162 -11.59 12.06 -6.83
N TYR A 163 -10.49 12.81 -6.85
CA TYR A 163 -10.26 13.88 -7.81
C TYR A 163 -10.23 13.35 -9.25
N LEU A 164 -9.48 12.28 -9.52
CA LEU A 164 -9.41 11.67 -10.85
C LEU A 164 -10.73 11.05 -11.32
N ARG A 165 -11.63 10.71 -10.39
CA ARG A 165 -12.95 10.11 -10.69
C ARG A 165 -14.06 11.14 -10.83
N ASP A 166 -13.74 12.45 -10.79
CA ASP A 166 -14.70 13.57 -10.83
C ASP A 166 -15.83 13.45 -9.78
N ARG A 167 -15.54 12.81 -8.64
CA ARG A 167 -16.50 12.56 -7.55
C ARG A 167 -16.13 13.29 -6.26
N LEU A 168 -15.53 14.48 -6.39
CA LEU A 168 -15.15 15.32 -5.26
C LEU A 168 -16.38 15.77 -4.47
N ASN A 169 -16.74 14.94 -3.50
CA ASN A 169 -17.81 15.24 -2.56
C ASN A 169 -17.18 15.66 -1.23
N LYS A 170 -17.61 16.82 -0.70
CA LYS A 170 -17.09 17.39 0.56
C LYS A 170 -17.19 16.41 1.75
N ARG A 171 -18.09 15.43 1.65
CA ARG A 171 -18.26 14.35 2.64
C ARG A 171 -17.03 13.44 2.73
N HIS A 172 -16.46 12.99 1.60
CA HIS A 172 -15.28 12.13 1.59
C HIS A 172 -14.04 12.86 2.11
N LEU A 173 -13.89 14.14 1.76
CA LEU A 173 -12.81 14.98 2.27
C LEU A 173 -12.83 15.09 3.80
N ARG A 174 -14.01 15.20 4.40
CA ARG A 174 -14.18 15.24 5.86
C ARG A 174 -13.83 13.91 6.53
N GLU A 175 -14.17 12.78 5.91
CA GLU A 175 -13.78 11.44 6.38
C GLU A 175 -12.26 11.29 6.40
N TYR A 176 -11.56 11.76 5.36
CA TYR A 176 -10.09 11.75 5.33
C TYR A 176 -9.45 12.61 6.44
N ILE A 177 -9.96 13.82 6.66
CA ILE A 177 -9.48 14.71 7.74
C ILE A 177 -9.72 14.07 9.11
N PHE A 178 -10.87 13.40 9.30
CA PHE A 178 -11.20 12.74 10.55
C PHE A 178 -10.24 11.56 10.85
N VAL A 179 -9.91 10.75 9.83
CA VAL A 179 -8.93 9.66 9.96
C VAL A 179 -7.54 10.22 10.28
N ALA A 180 -7.13 11.30 9.61
CA ALA A 180 -5.85 11.99 9.89
C ALA A 180 -5.77 12.46 11.34
N ALA A 181 -6.81 13.17 11.81
CA ALA A 181 -6.89 13.68 13.16
C ALA A 181 -6.88 12.55 14.20
N THR A 182 -7.58 11.45 13.92
CA THR A 182 -7.62 10.27 14.79
C THR A 182 -6.22 9.67 14.94
N VAL A 183 -5.54 9.37 13.83
CA VAL A 183 -4.20 8.77 13.87
C VAL A 183 -3.18 9.71 14.53
N LEU A 184 -3.22 11.01 14.22
CA LEU A 184 -2.38 11.98 14.92
C LEU A 184 -2.64 12.00 16.42
N THR A 185 -3.91 12.03 16.84
CA THR A 185 -4.28 12.01 18.26
C THR A 185 -3.76 10.75 18.95
N PHE A 186 -3.94 9.57 18.35
CA PHE A 186 -3.40 8.31 18.88
C PHE A 186 -1.87 8.31 18.94
N SER A 187 -1.19 8.84 17.92
CA SER A 187 0.27 8.98 17.91
C SER A 187 0.76 9.89 19.05
N PHE A 188 0.09 11.01 19.31
CA PHE A 188 0.41 11.88 20.45
C PHE A 188 0.14 11.20 21.80
N LEU A 189 -0.97 10.46 21.94
CA LEU A 189 -1.31 9.77 23.19
C LEU A 189 -0.36 8.61 23.52
N VAL A 190 0.11 7.89 22.50
CA VAL A 190 1.05 6.78 22.66
C VAL A 190 2.49 7.29 22.84
N THR A 191 2.76 8.55 22.51
CA THR A 191 4.06 9.18 22.80
C THR A 191 4.19 9.35 24.31
N SER A 192 4.74 8.33 24.96
CA SER A 192 5.18 8.42 26.35
C SER A 192 6.49 9.23 26.37
N TRP A 193 6.44 10.44 26.93
CA TRP A 193 7.62 11.24 27.27
C TRP A 193 8.39 10.69 28.49
N SER A 194 8.14 9.44 28.86
CA SER A 194 8.98 8.73 29.81
C SER A 194 10.14 8.14 29.03
N GLY A 195 11.30 8.77 29.15
CA GLY A 195 12.57 8.19 28.72
C GLY A 195 12.92 6.92 29.48
#